data_AF-A0A2V9J9S8-F1
#
_entry.id   AF-A0A2V9J9S8-F1
#
_cell.length_a   1.000
_cell.length_b   1.000
_cell.length_c   1.000
_cell.angle_alpha   90.00
_cell.angle_beta   90.00
_cell.angle_gamma   90.00
#
_symmetry.space_group_name_H-M   'P 1'
#
loop_
_entity.id
_entity.type
_entity.pdbx_description
1 polymer ?
#
loop_
_entity_poly.entity_id
_entity_poly.type
_entity_poly.pdbx_seq_one_letter_code
_entity_poly.pdbx_strand_id
1 'polypeptide(L)'
;MHIPPRPPRDDRLPARALAELRGLLAACRAAERGGEACEGKLVPLRGMYEPYVNGLADRLLMALPPWTTAEPVDNWRTSPWGRISAGLLSPPEPYKDEHF
;
A
#
# COMPACT_ATOMS: atom_id res chain seq x y z
N MET A 1 16.64 -2.28 -18.70
CA MET A 1 15.45 -2.02 -19.54
C MET A 1 14.69 -0.87 -18.89
N HIS A 2 14.64 0.31 -19.51
CA HIS A 2 13.96 1.49 -18.96
C HIS A 2 12.47 1.45 -19.35
N ILE A 3 11.58 1.59 -18.37
CA ILE A 3 10.13 1.68 -18.60
C ILE A 3 9.75 3.17 -18.53
N PRO A 4 9.23 3.77 -19.61
CA PRO A 4 8.84 5.18 -19.60
C PRO A 4 7.59 5.38 -18.71
N PRO A 5 7.50 6.49 -17.96
CA PRO A 5 6.28 6.84 -17.24
C PRO A 5 5.14 7.11 -18.23
N ARG A 6 3.93 6.64 -17.90
CA ARG A 6 2.72 6.81 -18.70
C ARG A 6 1.62 7.40 -17.83
N PRO A 7 0.96 8.49 -18.23
CA PRO A 7 -0.16 9.02 -17.46
C PRO A 7 -1.27 7.97 -17.32
N PRO A 8 -2.00 7.95 -16.19
CA PRO A 8 -3.18 7.10 -16.06
C PRO A 8 -4.21 7.47 -17.12
N ARG A 9 -4.94 6.46 -17.64
CA ARG A 9 -5.97 6.66 -18.68
C ARG A 9 -7.19 7.41 -18.13
N ASP A 10 -7.56 7.10 -16.89
CA ASP A 10 -8.67 7.68 -16.15
C ASP A 10 -8.20 8.07 -14.74
N ASP A 11 -8.98 8.88 -14.03
CA ASP A 11 -8.71 9.15 -12.61
C ASP A 11 -8.89 7.85 -11.80
N ARG A 12 -7.78 7.26 -11.35
CA ARG A 12 -7.79 6.00 -10.58
C ARG A 12 -8.31 6.15 -9.16
N LEU A 13 -8.37 7.37 -8.61
CA LEU A 13 -8.85 7.63 -7.26
C LEU A 13 -9.78 8.85 -7.26
N PRO A 14 -11.00 8.68 -7.79
CA PRO A 14 -12.03 9.72 -7.75
C PRO A 14 -12.49 9.96 -6.31
N ALA A 15 -13.12 11.11 -6.06
CA ALA A 15 -13.55 11.53 -4.72
C ALA A 15 -14.37 10.46 -3.96
N ARG A 16 -15.23 9.70 -4.68
CA ARG A 16 -15.98 8.56 -4.11
C ARG A 16 -15.06 7.48 -3.55
N ALA A 17 -14.09 7.01 -4.35
CA ALA A 17 -13.17 5.94 -3.95
C ALA A 17 -12.21 6.40 -2.84
N LEU A 18 -11.85 7.69 -2.85
CA LEU A 18 -11.08 8.31 -1.78
C LEU A 18 -11.86 8.32 -0.45
N ALA A 19 -13.14 8.69 -0.47
CA ALA A 19 -13.99 8.63 0.71
C ALA A 19 -14.13 7.20 1.26
N GLU A 20 -14.27 6.20 0.38
CA GLU A 20 -14.26 4.78 0.75
C GLU A 20 -12.94 4.36 1.40
N LEU A 21 -11.79 4.72 0.80
CA LEU A 21 -10.47 4.43 1.34
C LEU A 21 -10.27 5.02 2.74
N ARG A 22 -10.71 6.26 2.96
CA ARG A 22 -10.67 6.89 4.29
C ARG A 22 -11.50 6.11 5.31
N GLY A 23 -12.69 5.64 4.92
CA GLY A 23 -13.55 4.80 5.76
C GLY A 23 -12.85 3.50 6.19
N LEU A 24 -12.18 2.82 5.25
CA LEU A 24 -11.40 1.61 5.53
C LEU A 24 -10.24 1.89 6.49
N LEU A 25 -9.47 2.95 6.24
CA LEU A 25 -8.33 3.31 7.10
C LEU A 25 -8.77 3.71 8.53
N ALA A 26 -9.89 4.41 8.65
CA ALA A 26 -10.49 4.74 9.94
C ALA A 26 -10.93 3.47 10.69
N ALA A 27 -11.59 2.53 10.01
CA ALA A 27 -12.01 1.25 10.59
C ALA A 27 -10.81 0.40 11.10
N CYS A 28 -9.66 0.48 10.41
CA CYS A 28 -8.44 -0.21 10.82
C CYS A 28 -7.63 0.52 11.91
N ARG A 29 -8.17 1.58 12.54
CA ARG A 29 -7.44 2.48 13.48
C ARG A 29 -6.14 3.07 12.91
N ALA A 30 -5.97 3.02 11.58
CA ALA A 30 -4.76 3.45 10.90
C ALA A 30 -4.77 4.96 10.58
N ALA A 31 -5.93 5.63 10.66
CA ALA A 31 -6.04 7.04 10.28
C ALA A 31 -6.95 7.84 11.22
N GLU A 32 -6.41 8.30 12.35
CA GLU A 32 -6.94 9.47 13.07
C GLU A 32 -6.18 10.76 12.73
N ARG A 33 -5.04 10.68 12.03
CA ARG A 33 -4.18 11.84 11.72
C ARG A 33 -4.17 12.13 10.22
N GLY A 34 -5.20 12.81 9.71
CA GLY A 34 -5.17 13.30 8.33
C GLY A 34 -6.53 13.73 7.78
N GLY A 35 -6.95 14.94 8.13
CA GLY A 35 -8.07 15.62 7.46
C GLY A 35 -7.72 16.06 6.04
N GLU A 36 -8.22 17.22 5.62
CA GLU A 36 -7.98 17.86 4.31
C GLU A 36 -6.49 17.98 3.94
N ALA A 37 -5.62 18.21 4.94
CA ALA A 37 -4.17 18.27 4.74
C ALA A 37 -3.54 16.96 4.19
N CYS A 38 -4.21 15.82 4.37
CA CYS A 38 -3.76 14.55 3.79
C CYS A 38 -4.07 14.48 2.30
N GLU A 39 -5.24 14.97 1.88
CA GLU A 39 -5.66 15.01 0.48
C GLU A 39 -4.77 15.94 -0.34
N GLY A 40 -4.49 17.13 0.20
CA GLY A 40 -3.59 18.09 -0.41
C GLY A 40 -2.17 17.55 -0.62
N LYS A 41 -1.72 16.59 0.19
CA LYS A 41 -0.43 15.89 0.01
C LYS A 41 -0.52 14.70 -0.93
N LEU A 42 -1.66 14.00 -0.98
CA LEU A 42 -1.83 12.82 -1.82
C LEU A 42 -1.85 13.18 -3.31
N VAL A 43 -2.50 14.28 -3.69
CA VAL A 43 -2.55 14.76 -5.09
C VAL A 43 -1.16 14.95 -5.72
N PRO A 44 -0.23 15.74 -5.15
CA PRO A 44 1.09 15.92 -5.75
C PRO A 44 1.90 14.61 -5.77
N LEU A 45 1.77 13.76 -4.74
CA LEU A 45 2.42 12.43 -4.74
C LEU A 45 1.91 11.55 -5.87
N ARG A 46 0.59 11.52 -6.12
CA ARG A 46 0.02 10.81 -7.26
C ARG A 46 0.54 11.37 -8.58
N GLY A 47 0.60 12.69 -8.72
CA GLY A 47 1.18 13.32 -9.91
C GLY A 47 2.64 12.89 -10.19
N MET A 48 3.43 12.72 -9.13
CA MET A 48 4.82 12.28 -9.26
C MET A 48 4.96 10.78 -9.57
N TYR A 49 4.21 9.91 -8.89
CA TYR A 49 4.49 8.46 -8.87
C TYR A 49 3.54 7.62 -9.72
N GLU A 50 2.29 8.04 -9.88
CA GLU A 50 1.28 7.29 -10.63
C GLU A 50 1.70 6.99 -12.08
N PRO A 51 2.42 7.89 -12.79
CA PRO A 51 2.84 7.59 -14.16
C PRO A 51 3.80 6.39 -14.29
N TYR A 52 4.67 6.17 -13.30
CA TYR A 52 5.63 5.06 -13.33
C TYR A 52 4.93 3.72 -13.13
N VAL A 53 3.94 3.68 -12.23
CA VAL A 53 3.15 2.48 -11.94
C VAL A 53 2.31 2.06 -13.15
N ASN A 54 1.74 3.01 -13.88
CA ASN A 54 1.03 2.75 -15.15
C ASN A 54 1.97 2.21 -16.24
N GLY A 55 3.16 2.80 -16.40
CA GLY A 55 4.16 2.28 -17.34
C GLY A 55 4.56 0.83 -17.05
N LEU A 56 4.69 0.49 -15.76
CA LEU A 56 5.00 -0.87 -15.31
C LEU A 56 3.84 -1.84 -15.59
N ALA A 57 2.60 -1.44 -15.32
CA ALA A 57 1.41 -2.24 -15.59
C ALA A 57 1.28 -2.63 -17.07
N ASP A 58 1.46 -1.65 -17.96
CA ASP A 58 1.46 -1.87 -19.41
C ASP A 58 2.56 -2.85 -19.83
N ARG A 59 3.76 -2.74 -19.25
CA ARG A 59 4.89 -3.62 -19.56
C ARG A 59 4.67 -5.06 -19.11
N LEU A 60 3.95 -5.25 -18.01
CA LEU A 60 3.66 -6.55 -17.43
C LEU A 60 2.35 -7.16 -17.95
N LEU A 61 1.58 -6.42 -18.76
CA LEU A 61 0.23 -6.81 -19.20
C LEU A 61 -0.70 -7.13 -18.02
N MET A 62 -0.53 -6.39 -16.91
CA MET A 62 -1.30 -6.56 -15.69
C MET A 62 -2.13 -5.31 -15.42
N ALA A 63 -3.41 -5.49 -15.12
CA ALA A 63 -4.25 -4.39 -14.66
C ALA A 63 -3.78 -3.91 -13.28
N LEU A 64 -3.78 -2.60 -13.07
CA LEU A 64 -3.52 -2.06 -11.74
C LEU A 64 -4.73 -2.31 -10.83
N PRO A 65 -4.51 -2.76 -9.59
CA PRO A 65 -5.61 -2.96 -8.66
C PRO A 65 -6.30 -1.62 -8.35
N PRO A 66 -7.59 -1.64 -8.01
CA PRO A 66 -8.27 -0.49 -7.43
C PRO A 66 -7.61 -0.12 -6.08
N TRP A 67 -7.78 1.14 -5.67
CA TRP A 67 -7.28 1.61 -4.36
C TRP A 67 -8.05 1.02 -3.17
N THR A 68 -9.29 0.61 -3.40
CA THR A 68 -10.15 -0.06 -2.42
C THR A 68 -10.40 -1.49 -2.88
N THR A 69 -10.33 -2.46 -1.97
CA THR A 69 -10.69 -3.85 -2.27
C THR A 69 -12.09 -4.17 -1.74
N ALA A 70 -12.83 -5.01 -2.46
CA ALA A 70 -14.07 -5.60 -1.95
C ALA A 70 -13.80 -6.75 -0.98
N GLU A 71 -12.67 -7.46 -1.11
CA GLU A 71 -12.26 -8.55 -0.23
C GLU A 71 -10.77 -8.46 0.11
N PRO A 72 -10.37 -8.62 1.39
CA PRO A 72 -8.97 -8.66 1.76
C PRO A 72 -8.38 -10.03 1.40
N VAL A 73 -7.91 -10.18 0.16
CA VAL A 73 -7.10 -11.34 -0.23
C VAL A 73 -5.65 -11.04 0.15
N ASP A 74 -5.40 -11.05 1.45
CA ASP A 74 -4.07 -10.78 1.99
C ASP A 74 -3.20 -12.04 1.89
N ASN A 75 -2.82 -12.39 0.66
CA ASN A 75 -2.07 -13.60 0.34
C ASN A 75 -0.58 -13.50 0.74
N TRP A 76 -0.10 -12.34 1.19
CA TRP A 76 1.27 -12.25 1.70
C TRP A 76 1.44 -13.06 2.99
N ARG A 77 0.38 -13.22 3.81
CA ARG A 77 0.41 -14.07 5.01
C ARG A 77 0.63 -15.55 4.68
N THR A 78 0.18 -16.02 3.52
CA THR A 78 0.37 -17.40 3.07
C THR A 78 1.57 -17.56 2.15
N SER A 79 2.12 -16.46 1.64
CA SER A 79 3.35 -16.47 0.85
C SER A 79 4.59 -16.79 1.71
N PRO A 80 5.71 -17.23 1.10
CA PRO A 80 6.99 -17.39 1.81
C PRO A 80 7.45 -16.12 2.54
N TRP A 81 7.07 -14.93 2.05
CA TRP A 81 7.40 -13.64 2.67
C TRP A 81 6.64 -13.41 3.99
N GLY A 82 5.42 -13.92 4.12
CA GLY A 82 4.66 -13.86 5.37
C GLY A 82 5.36 -14.60 6.52
N ARG A 83 5.99 -15.74 6.21
CA ARG A 83 6.79 -16.51 7.19
C ARG A 83 8.02 -15.74 7.67
N ILE A 84 8.70 -15.05 6.76
CA ILE A 84 9.88 -14.24 7.08
C ILE A 84 9.51 -13.06 7.98
N SER A 85 8.44 -12.32 7.64
CA SER A 85 7.97 -11.21 8.46
C SER A 85 7.48 -11.66 9.84
N ALA A 86 6.83 -12.82 9.94
CA ALA A 86 6.35 -13.35 11.22
C ALA A 86 7.50 -13.66 12.20
N GLY A 87 8.64 -14.16 11.70
CA GLY A 87 9.83 -14.41 12.52
C GLY A 87 10.50 -13.15 13.07
N LEU A 88 10.32 -12.00 12.43
CA LEU A 88 10.86 -10.71 12.87
C LEU A 88 9.99 -10.01 13.93
N LEU A 89 8.71 -10.41 14.05
CA LEU A 89 7.76 -9.89 15.04
C LEU A 89 7.74 -10.70 16.33
N SER A 90 8.47 -11.82 16.39
CA SER A 90 8.73 -12.52 17.65
C SER A 90 9.61 -11.63 18.54
N PRO A 91 9.22 -11.35 19.79
CA PRO A 91 10.12 -10.70 20.73
C PRO A 91 11.39 -11.55 20.86
N PRO A 92 12.58 -10.94 20.92
CA PRO A 92 13.81 -11.70 21.16
C PRO A 92 13.62 -12.49 22.46
N GLU A 93 13.94 -13.79 22.42
CA GLU A 93 14.02 -14.64 23.61
C GLU A 93 14.80 -13.87 24.69
N PRO A 94 14.29 -13.79 25.93
CA PRO A 94 15.00 -13.09 26.99
C PRO A 94 16.38 -13.73 27.15
N TYR A 95 17.42 -12.94 26.87
CA TYR A 95 18.80 -13.33 27.03
C TYR A 95 19.03 -13.78 28.48
N LYS A 96 19.27 -15.08 28.69
CA LYS A 96 19.73 -15.58 29.98
C LYS A 96 21.20 -15.19 30.13
N ASP A 97 21.46 -14.19 30.97
CA ASP A 97 22.80 -13.91 31.48
C ASP A 97 23.23 -15.08 32.38
N GLU A 98 23.90 -16.07 31.80
CA GLU A 98 24.58 -17.16 32.51
C GLU A 98 26.09 -16.91 32.54
N HIS A 99 26.54 -15.79 33.13
CA HIS A 99 27.98 -15.53 33.35
C HIS A 99 28.25 -14.75 34.65
N PHE A 100 28.19 -15.45 35.79
CA PHE A 100 29.32 -15.80 36.70
C PHE A 100 28.82 -16.04 38.13
#